data_AF-A0A6G3XF26-F1
#
_entry.id   AF-A0A6G3XF26-F1
#
_cell.length_a   1.000
_cell.length_b   1.000
_cell.length_c   1.000
_cell.angle_alpha   90.00
_cell.angle_beta   90.00
_cell.angle_gamma   90.00
#
_symmetry.space_group_name_H-M   'P 1'
#
loop_
_entity.id
_entity.type
_entity.pdbx_description
1 polymer ?
#
loop_
_entity_poly.entity_id
_entity_poly.type
_entity_poly.pdbx_seq_one_letter_code
_entity_poly.pdbx_strand_id
1 'polypeptide(L)'
;GDHHGRAYAHYRIGQVLRGLGRPAEALSQFEECLERLGPNGHLFVRCAALIRCAGAYLSLGEPQSAARYAERAIALAREMNFERGEAHATQTLGDALDLVGHVAWARACWERS
;
A
#
# COMPACT_ATOMS: atom_id res chain seq x y z
N GLY A 1 -24.27 10.41 -6.59
CA GLY A 1 -23.89 10.15 -7.99
C GLY A 1 -22.41 9.87 -8.06
N ASP A 2 -22.05 8.72 -8.60
CA ASP A 2 -20.71 8.25 -9.02
C ASP A 2 -19.47 8.54 -8.14
N HIS A 3 -19.56 8.38 -6.82
CA HIS A 3 -18.36 8.41 -5.96
C HIS A 3 -17.46 7.18 -6.20
N HIS A 4 -18.05 6.03 -6.53
CA HIS A 4 -17.31 4.79 -6.76
C HIS A 4 -16.57 4.76 -8.11
N GLY A 5 -17.16 5.26 -9.21
CA GLY A 5 -16.47 5.36 -10.50
C GLY A 5 -15.37 6.41 -10.47
N ARG A 6 -15.56 7.53 -9.78
CA ARG A 6 -14.50 8.51 -9.51
C ARG A 6 -13.33 7.93 -8.72
N ALA A 7 -13.61 7.18 -7.65
CA ALA A 7 -12.53 6.52 -6.89
C ALA A 7 -11.79 5.47 -7.74
N TYR A 8 -12.52 4.69 -8.54
CA TYR A 8 -11.92 3.72 -9.44
C TYR A 8 -11.04 4.39 -10.51
N ALA A 9 -11.41 5.57 -11.01
CA ALA A 9 -10.58 6.34 -11.93
C ALA A 9 -9.22 6.69 -11.30
N HIS A 10 -9.21 7.18 -10.05
CA HIS A 10 -7.96 7.44 -9.33
C HIS A 10 -7.11 6.17 -9.18
N TYR A 11 -7.71 5.04 -8.83
CA TYR A 11 -7.00 3.75 -8.79
C TYR A 11 -6.37 3.39 -10.15
N ARG A 12 -7.08 3.62 -11.26
CA ARG A 12 -6.57 3.33 -12.61
C ARG A 12 -5.41 4.25 -12.99
N ILE A 13 -5.51 5.56 -12.70
CA ILE A 13 -4.44 6.52 -12.94
C ILE A 13 -3.19 6.14 -12.13
N GLY A 14 -3.35 5.80 -10.85
CA GLY A 14 -2.23 5.35 -10.01
C GLY A 14 -1.51 4.13 -10.57
N GLN A 15 -2.24 3.16 -11.14
CA GLN A 15 -1.61 2.00 -11.79
C GLN A 15 -0.79 2.38 -13.02
N VAL A 16 -1.27 3.32 -13.84
CA VAL A 16 -0.53 3.83 -15.02
C VAL A 16 0.73 4.57 -14.56
N LEU A 17 0.62 5.47 -13.59
CA LEU A 17 1.76 6.22 -13.06
C LEU A 17 2.85 5.30 -12.48
N ARG A 18 2.45 4.25 -11.76
CA ARG A 18 3.40 3.24 -11.26
C ARG A 18 4.13 2.55 -12.41
N GLY A 19 3.41 2.17 -13.47
CA GLY A 19 4.01 1.57 -14.68
C GLY A 19 4.97 2.49 -15.42
N LEU A 20 4.81 3.81 -15.28
CA LEU A 20 5.70 4.83 -15.83
C LEU A 20 6.88 5.17 -14.89
N GLY A 21 7.07 4.45 -13.78
CA GLY A 21 8.14 4.71 -12.83
C GLY A 21 7.94 5.97 -11.99
N ARG A 22 6.68 6.40 -11.77
CA ARG A 22 6.31 7.58 -10.96
C ARG A 22 5.61 7.15 -9.66
N PRO A 23 6.30 6.48 -8.72
CA PRO A 23 5.68 5.88 -7.54
C PRO A 23 5.07 6.90 -6.58
N ALA A 24 5.66 8.08 -6.42
CA ALA A 24 5.12 9.14 -5.56
C ALA A 24 3.75 9.64 -6.04
N GLU A 25 3.62 9.90 -7.34
CA GLU A 25 2.35 10.36 -7.91
C GLU A 25 1.31 9.23 -7.95
N ALA A 26 1.76 7.99 -8.19
CA ALA A 26 0.90 6.83 -8.09
C ALA A 26 0.32 6.68 -6.67
N LEU A 27 1.15 6.86 -5.65
CA LEU A 27 0.73 6.83 -4.25
C LEU A 27 -0.36 7.86 -3.97
N SER A 28 -0.17 9.12 -4.37
CA SER A 28 -1.19 10.17 -4.17
C SER A 28 -2.53 9.79 -4.81
N GLN A 29 -2.52 9.16 -6.00
CA GLN A 29 -3.76 8.70 -6.63
C GLN A 29 -4.41 7.52 -5.90
N PHE A 30 -3.62 6.60 -5.33
CA PHE A 30 -4.18 5.50 -4.53
C PHE A 30 -4.77 6.00 -3.21
N GLU A 31 -4.15 6.98 -2.56
CA GLU A 31 -4.68 7.58 -1.32
C GLU A 31 -5.97 8.36 -1.59
N GLU A 32 -6.03 9.13 -2.66
CA GLU A 32 -7.26 9.81 -3.10
C GLU A 32 -8.39 8.79 -3.41
N CYS A 33 -8.06 7.65 -4.00
CA CYS A 33 -9.01 6.55 -4.19
C CYS A 33 -9.57 6.05 -2.85
N LEU A 34 -8.70 5.82 -1.85
CA LEU A 34 -9.09 5.34 -0.52
C LEU A 34 -9.97 6.36 0.22
N GLU A 35 -9.63 7.64 0.14
CA GLU A 35 -10.41 8.73 0.74
C GLU A 35 -11.81 8.78 0.14
N ARG A 36 -11.91 8.73 -1.20
CA ARG A 36 -13.20 8.77 -1.91
C ARG A 36 -14.06 7.53 -1.70
N LEU A 37 -13.45 6.36 -1.53
CA LEU A 37 -14.17 5.13 -1.19
C LEU A 37 -14.73 5.20 0.23
N GLY A 38 -13.98 5.79 1.17
CA GLY A 38 -14.34 5.81 2.59
C GLY A 38 -14.41 4.40 3.20
N PRO A 39 -14.91 4.29 4.45
CA PRO A 39 -14.99 3.02 5.18
C PRO A 39 -15.99 2.02 4.57
N ASN A 40 -17.09 2.52 3.99
CA ASN A 40 -18.18 1.71 3.43
C ASN A 40 -18.10 1.56 1.90
N GLY A 41 -16.96 1.92 1.30
CA GLY A 41 -16.73 1.81 -0.13
C GLY A 41 -16.54 0.38 -0.61
N HIS A 42 -16.44 0.21 -1.94
CA HIS A 42 -16.22 -1.09 -2.57
C HIS A 42 -14.96 -1.79 -2.04
N LEU A 43 -15.15 -2.85 -1.25
CA LEU A 43 -14.09 -3.48 -0.47
C LEU A 43 -12.94 -4.01 -1.35
N PHE A 44 -13.21 -4.58 -2.53
CA PHE A 44 -12.14 -5.07 -3.42
C PHE A 44 -11.25 -3.94 -3.94
N VAL A 45 -11.83 -2.81 -4.35
CA VAL A 45 -11.04 -1.67 -4.86
C VAL A 45 -10.25 -1.06 -3.71
N ARG A 46 -10.83 -1.00 -2.51
CA ARG A 46 -10.15 -0.52 -1.30
C ARG A 46 -8.97 -1.44 -0.93
N CYS A 47 -9.17 -2.75 -0.92
CA CYS A 47 -8.11 -3.74 -0.68
C CYS A 47 -6.99 -3.60 -1.72
N ALA A 48 -7.35 -3.55 -3.00
CA ALA A 48 -6.37 -3.37 -4.08
C ALA A 48 -5.59 -2.06 -3.94
N ALA A 49 -6.25 -0.94 -3.62
CA ALA A 49 -5.60 0.34 -3.41
C ALA A 49 -4.64 0.31 -2.20
N LEU A 50 -5.03 -0.31 -1.07
CA LEU A 50 -4.15 -0.49 0.09
C LEU A 50 -2.88 -1.29 -0.27
N ILE A 51 -3.02 -2.39 -1.03
CA ILE A 51 -1.88 -3.18 -1.53
C ILE A 51 -0.97 -2.31 -2.41
N ARG A 52 -1.54 -1.49 -3.29
CA ARG A 52 -0.75 -0.61 -4.16
C ARG A 52 -0.04 0.50 -3.37
N CYS A 53 -0.68 1.09 -2.37
CA CYS A 53 -0.03 2.05 -1.46
C CYS A 53 1.17 1.40 -0.78
N ALA A 54 1.01 0.21 -0.21
CA ALA A 54 2.08 -0.49 0.49
C ALA A 54 3.31 -0.71 -0.41
N GLY A 55 3.13 -1.21 -1.63
CA GLY A 55 4.22 -1.37 -2.59
C GLY A 55 4.83 -0.04 -3.07
N ALA A 56 4.03 1.03 -3.17
CA ALA A 56 4.54 2.36 -3.52
C ALA A 56 5.40 2.94 -2.41
N TYR A 57 5.00 2.82 -1.14
CA TYR A 57 5.80 3.23 0.01
C TYR A 57 7.13 2.46 0.10
N LEU A 58 7.13 1.16 -0.17
CA LEU A 58 8.40 0.40 -0.28
C LEU A 58 9.32 0.98 -1.36
N SER A 59 8.77 1.27 -2.54
CA SER A 59 9.54 1.83 -3.66
C SER A 59 10.09 3.23 -3.36
N LEU A 60 9.48 3.96 -2.42
CA LEU A 60 9.90 5.28 -1.95
C LEU A 60 10.85 5.22 -0.75
N GLY A 61 11.18 4.04 -0.23
CA GLY A 61 12.07 3.89 0.92
C GLY A 61 11.39 4.20 2.27
N GLU A 62 10.06 4.09 2.33
CA GLU A 62 9.27 4.29 3.55
C GLU A 62 8.68 2.96 4.06
N PRO A 63 9.49 2.04 4.59
CA PRO A 63 9.04 0.70 4.95
C PRO A 63 8.04 0.69 6.12
N GLN A 64 8.10 1.65 7.06
CA GLN A 64 7.12 1.74 8.15
C GLN A 64 5.72 2.06 7.63
N SER A 65 5.62 3.01 6.69
CA SER A 65 4.37 3.34 6.01
C SER A 65 3.86 2.14 5.23
N ALA A 66 4.75 1.44 4.50
CA ALA A 66 4.39 0.25 3.75
C ALA A 66 3.78 -0.86 4.63
N ALA A 67 4.43 -1.17 5.76
CA ALA A 67 3.94 -2.17 6.71
C ALA A 67 2.52 -1.86 7.20
N ARG A 68 2.26 -0.61 7.61
CA ARG A 68 0.94 -0.16 8.08
C ARG A 68 -0.15 -0.33 7.00
N TYR A 69 0.16 -0.02 5.74
CA TYR A 69 -0.78 -0.20 4.64
C TYR A 69 -1.00 -1.68 4.28
N ALA A 70 0.05 -2.50 4.35
CA ALA A 70 -0.03 -3.94 4.14
C ALA A 70 -0.89 -4.64 5.21
N GLU A 71 -0.73 -4.30 6.49
CA GLU A 71 -1.55 -4.84 7.59
C GLU A 71 -3.04 -4.54 7.38
N ARG A 72 -3.37 -3.31 6.99
CA ARG A 72 -4.75 -2.91 6.66
C ARG A 72 -5.30 -3.71 5.48
N ALA A 73 -4.46 -3.97 4.46
CA ALA A 73 -4.85 -4.79 3.32
C ALA A 73 -5.09 -6.25 3.71
N ILE A 74 -4.26 -6.84 4.57
CA ILE A 74 -4.42 -8.21 5.10
C ILE A 74 -5.72 -8.34 5.86
N ALA A 75 -6.00 -7.41 6.79
CA ALA A 75 -7.23 -7.43 7.59
C ALA A 75 -8.47 -7.43 6.69
N LEU A 76 -8.49 -6.55 5.69
CA LEU A 76 -9.61 -6.47 4.74
C LEU A 76 -9.67 -7.67 3.79
N ALA A 77 -8.53 -8.20 3.34
CA ALA A 77 -8.49 -9.39 2.50
C ALA A 77 -9.06 -10.61 3.23
N ARG A 78 -8.76 -10.77 4.53
CA ARG A 78 -9.33 -11.82 5.38
C ARG A 78 -10.83 -11.69 5.54
N GLU A 79 -11.32 -10.48 5.82
CA GLU A 79 -12.77 -10.21 5.92
C GLU A 79 -13.53 -10.63 4.66
N MET A 80 -12.89 -10.48 3.50
CA MET A 80 -13.46 -10.79 2.19
C MET A 80 -13.15 -12.20 1.68
N ASN A 81 -12.38 -13.02 2.40
CA ASN A 81 -11.81 -14.28 1.91
C ASN A 81 -11.04 -14.12 0.57
N PHE A 82 -10.29 -13.03 0.43
CA PHE A 82 -9.50 -12.74 -0.76
C PHE A 82 -8.04 -13.19 -0.62
N GLU A 83 -7.82 -14.50 -0.71
CA GLU A 83 -6.52 -15.16 -0.47
C GLU A 83 -5.37 -14.56 -1.28
N ARG A 84 -5.58 -14.27 -2.57
CA ARG A 84 -4.54 -13.69 -3.42
C ARG A 84 -4.13 -12.28 -2.98
N GLY A 85 -5.10 -11.49 -2.50
CA GLY A 85 -4.83 -10.17 -1.94
C GLY A 85 -4.06 -10.26 -0.63
N GLU A 86 -4.45 -11.19 0.24
CA GLU A 86 -3.75 -11.46 1.49
C GLU A 86 -2.30 -11.89 1.25
N ALA A 87 -2.06 -12.83 0.34
CA ALA A 87 -0.71 -13.30 0.02
C ALA A 87 0.20 -12.15 -0.46
N HIS A 88 -0.30 -11.28 -1.36
CA HIS A 88 0.47 -10.14 -1.86
C HIS A 88 0.77 -9.13 -0.74
N ALA A 89 -0.23 -8.80 0.07
CA ALA A 89 -0.06 -7.88 1.20
C ALA A 89 0.92 -8.45 2.23
N THR A 90 0.85 -9.76 2.49
CA THR A 90 1.75 -10.45 3.42
C THR A 90 3.19 -10.45 2.94
N GLN A 91 3.42 -10.69 1.64
CA GLN A 91 4.75 -10.56 1.05
C GLN A 91 5.29 -9.14 1.22
N THR A 92 4.47 -8.13 0.91
CA THR A 92 4.85 -6.71 1.04
C THR A 92 5.17 -6.34 2.49
N LEU A 93 4.44 -6.92 3.46
CA LEU A 93 4.71 -6.72 4.88
C LEU A 93 6.05 -7.35 5.29
N GLY A 94 6.38 -8.55 4.79
CA GLY A 94 7.68 -9.17 5.01
C GLY A 94 8.83 -8.28 4.51
N ASP A 95 8.75 -7.85 3.25
CA ASP A 95 9.75 -6.97 2.64
C ASP A 95 9.93 -5.66 3.43
N ALA A 96 8.82 -5.09 3.94
CA ALA A 96 8.83 -3.90 4.77
C ALA A 96 9.52 -4.12 6.12
N LEU A 97 9.20 -5.21 6.82
CA LEU A 97 9.77 -5.51 8.13
C LEU A 97 11.27 -5.82 8.05
N ASP A 98 11.71 -6.51 7.00
CA ASP A 98 13.12 -6.76 6.75
C ASP A 98 13.90 -5.45 6.58
N LEU A 99 13.38 -4.52 5.79
CA LEU A 99 13.97 -3.18 5.63
C LEU A 99 14.00 -2.38 6.93
N VAL A 100 12.94 -2.41 7.73
CA VAL A 100 12.93 -1.75 9.05
C VAL A 100 14.02 -2.34 9.96
N GLY A 101 14.17 -3.67 9.97
CA GLY A 101 15.22 -4.36 10.71
C GLY A 101 16.62 -3.94 10.29
N HIS A 102 16.87 -3.85 8.97
CA HIS A 102 18.15 -3.38 8.44
C HIS A 102 18.47 -1.94 8.82
N VAL A 103 17.48 -1.04 8.79
CA VAL A 103 17.68 0.37 9.18
C VAL A 103 17.96 0.48 10.69
N ALA A 104 17.24 -0.26 11.53
CA ALA A 104 17.46 -0.29 12.96
C ALA A 104 18.87 -0.81 13.30
N TRP A 105 19.29 -1.88 12.62
CA TRP A 105 20.65 -2.43 12.78
C TRP A 105 21.73 -1.44 12.35
N ALA A 106 21.58 -0.79 11.18
CA ALA A 106 22.54 0.20 10.70
C ALA A 106 22.72 1.37 11.69
N ARG A 107 21.61 1.86 12.27
CA ARG A 107 21.63 2.89 13.31
C ARG A 107 22.41 2.44 14.55
N ALA A 108 22.14 1.23 15.05
CA ALA A 108 22.84 0.69 16.20
C ALA A 108 24.35 0.53 15.96
N CYS A 109 24.77 0.23 14.72
CA CYS A 109 26.19 0.22 14.36
C CYS A 109 26.83 1.61 14.40
N TRP A 110 26.14 2.64 13.92
CA TRP A 110 26.66 4.03 13.93
C TRP A 110 26.73 4.62 15.33
N GLU A 111 25.80 4.30 16.22
CA GLU A 111 25.84 4.75 17.63
C GLU A 111 26.99 4.13 18.43
N ARG A 112 27.62 3.07 17.90
CA ARG A 112 28.73 2.35 18.54
C ARG A 112 30.12 2.70 17.97
N SER A 113 30.20 3.58 16.96
CA SER A 113 31.48 4.10 16.41
C SER A 113 31.75 5.50 16.92
#